data_AF-A0A969NY60-F1
#
_entry.id   AF-A0A969NY60-F1
#
_cell.length_a   1.000
_cell.length_b   1.000
_cell.length_c   1.000
_cell.angle_alpha   90.00
_cell.angle_beta   90.00
_cell.angle_gamma   90.00
#
_symmetry.space_group_name_H-M   'P 1'
#
loop_
_entity.id
_entity.type
_entity.pdbx_description
1 polymer ?
#
loop_
_entity_poly.entity_id
_entity_poly.type
_entity_poly.pdbx_seq_one_letter_code
_entity_poly.pdbx_strand_id
1 'polypeptide(L)'
;METKLQELIGQPNVWLYIKSSNGWVKNVEIIEVDLDTVTFRYQHESAEEVKVWEKTTRLDNILEIDLRVVAVPKCDEKMLDVRNKLSRLLEQE
;
A
#
# COMPACT_ATOMS: atom_id res chain seq x y z
N MET A 1 0.89 14.20 -13.76
CA MET A 1 0.40 13.59 -12.51
C MET A 1 -0.53 12.43 -12.82
N GLU A 2 -1.55 12.67 -13.66
CA GLU A 2 -2.49 11.66 -14.20
C GLU A 2 -1.83 10.34 -14.62
N THR A 3 -0.88 10.36 -15.57
CA THR A 3 -0.21 9.14 -16.07
C THR A 3 0.48 8.34 -14.97
N LYS A 4 1.09 9.02 -14.00
CA LYS A 4 1.72 8.36 -12.85
C LYS A 4 0.67 7.67 -11.97
N LEU A 5 -0.47 8.31 -11.72
CA LEU A 5 -1.54 7.71 -10.93
C LEU A 5 -2.20 6.54 -11.66
N GLN A 6 -2.30 6.60 -12.99
CA GLN A 6 -2.79 5.49 -13.82
C GLN A 6 -1.90 4.25 -13.69
N GLU A 7 -0.56 4.43 -13.70
CA GLU A 7 0.40 3.33 -13.47
C GLU A 7 0.30 2.72 -12.06
N LEU A 8 -0.25 3.48 -11.11
CA LEU A 8 -0.37 3.09 -9.72
C LEU A 8 -1.72 2.44 -9.36
N ILE A 9 -2.62 2.29 -10.35
CA ILE A 9 -3.88 1.55 -10.17
C ILE A 9 -3.56 0.11 -9.73
N GLY A 10 -4.15 -0.32 -8.61
CA GLY A 10 -3.93 -1.65 -8.04
C GLY A 10 -2.55 -1.87 -7.40
N GLN A 11 -1.67 -0.86 -7.35
CA GLN A 11 -0.39 -0.98 -6.64
C GLN A 11 -0.60 -0.84 -5.12
N PRO A 12 0.03 -1.69 -4.29
CA PRO A 12 -0.01 -1.54 -2.85
C PRO A 12 0.95 -0.43 -2.38
N ASN A 13 0.78 0.01 -1.13
CA ASN A 13 1.72 0.92 -0.43
C ASN A 13 1.88 2.31 -1.08
N VAL A 14 0.85 2.77 -1.78
CA VAL A 14 0.79 4.14 -2.31
C VAL A 14 0.39 5.09 -1.18
N TRP A 15 1.11 6.20 -1.06
CA TRP A 15 0.83 7.27 -0.11
C TRP A 15 0.58 8.57 -0.89
N LEU A 16 -0.49 9.28 -0.55
CA LEU A 16 -0.88 10.52 -1.22
C LEU A 16 -0.84 11.68 -0.24
N TYR A 17 -0.17 12.77 -0.61
CA TYR A 17 -0.27 14.03 0.12
C TYR A 17 -1.41 14.86 -0.43
N ILE A 18 -2.45 15.05 0.39
CA ILE A 18 -3.66 15.76 0.01
C ILE A 18 -3.61 17.19 0.55
N LYS A 19 -3.67 18.17 -0.36
CA LYS A 19 -3.62 19.60 -0.06
C LYS A 19 -4.76 20.04 0.87
N SER A 20 -6.00 19.62 0.58
CA SER A 20 -7.17 20.07 1.34
C SER A 20 -7.20 19.59 2.79
N SER A 21 -6.64 18.42 3.09
CA SER A 21 -6.51 17.91 4.46
C SER A 21 -5.14 18.19 5.09
N ASN A 22 -4.24 18.84 4.35
CA ASN A 22 -2.87 19.15 4.74
C ASN A 22 -2.15 17.96 5.41
N GLY A 23 -2.17 16.80 4.75
CA GLY A 23 -1.63 15.59 5.34
C GLY A 23 -1.55 14.40 4.39
N TRP A 24 -0.82 13.38 4.87
CA TRP A 24 -0.62 12.12 4.18
C TRP A 24 -1.79 11.17 4.41
N VAL A 25 -2.39 10.69 3.33
CA VAL A 25 -3.24 9.50 3.34
C VAL A 25 -2.36 8.32 2.97
N LYS A 26 -2.24 7.37 3.89
CA LYS A 26 -1.32 6.24 3.80
C LYS A 26 -2.04 4.99 3.33
N ASN A 27 -1.28 4.10 2.69
CA ASN A 27 -1.76 2.79 2.24
C ASN A 27 -3.05 2.90 1.44
N VAL A 28 -3.07 3.83 0.48
CA VAL A 28 -4.20 3.99 -0.41
C VAL A 28 -4.15 2.94 -1.51
N GLU A 29 -5.33 2.51 -1.93
CA GLU A 29 -5.55 1.72 -3.14
C GLU A 29 -6.19 2.65 -4.17
N ILE A 30 -5.50 2.90 -5.28
CA ILE A 30 -6.08 3.69 -6.38
C ILE A 30 -7.02 2.77 -7.16
N ILE A 31 -8.29 3.17 -7.23
CA ILE A 31 -9.38 2.43 -7.87
C ILE A 31 -9.55 2.88 -9.32
N GLU A 32 -9.59 4.20 -9.54
CA GLU A 32 -9.87 4.80 -10.83
C GLU A 32 -9.19 6.16 -10.95
N VAL A 33 -8.74 6.49 -12.17
CA VAL A 33 -8.14 7.78 -12.51
C VAL A 33 -8.80 8.27 -13.80
N ASP A 34 -9.52 9.37 -13.68
CA ASP A 34 -10.12 10.10 -14.80
C ASP A 34 -9.22 11.28 -15.22
N LEU A 35 -9.72 12.08 -16.16
CA LEU A 35 -9.04 13.27 -16.69
C LEU A 35 -8.67 14.31 -15.62
N ASP A 36 -9.53 14.55 -14.61
CA ASP A 36 -9.27 15.52 -13.54
C ASP A 36 -9.41 14.96 -12.12
N THR A 37 -10.00 13.77 -11.97
CA THR A 37 -10.27 13.15 -10.69
C THR A 37 -9.51 11.84 -10.50
N VAL A 38 -9.26 11.50 -9.25
CA VAL A 38 -8.83 10.18 -8.84
C VAL A 38 -9.70 9.69 -7.70
N THR A 39 -10.11 8.43 -7.80
CA THR A 39 -10.84 7.71 -6.77
C THR A 39 -9.90 6.72 -6.13
N PHE A 40 -9.74 6.84 -4.81
CA PHE A 40 -8.90 5.94 -4.03
C PHE A 40 -9.61 5.51 -2.75
N ARG A 41 -9.24 4.32 -2.29
CA ARG A 41 -9.70 3.74 -1.04
C ARG A 41 -8.59 3.79 -0.01
N TYR A 42 -8.93 4.05 1.24
CA TYR A 42 -7.99 4.03 2.34
C TYR A 42 -8.63 3.47 3.60
N GLN A 43 -7.82 2.81 4.40
CA GLN A 43 -8.24 2.27 5.68
C GLN A 43 -7.88 3.26 6.79
N HIS A 44 -8.84 3.53 7.66
CA HIS A 44 -8.63 4.22 8.91
C HIS A 44 -8.81 3.22 10.06
N GLU A 45 -7.73 3.04 10.83
CA GLU A 45 -7.72 2.17 12.00
C GLU A 45 -7.77 3.02 13.27
N SER A 46 -8.77 2.77 14.09
CA SER A 46 -8.93 3.30 15.43
C SER A 46 -8.92 2.16 16.45
N ALA A 47 -8.76 2.46 17.73
CA ALA A 47 -8.70 1.45 18.80
C ALA A 47 -10.00 0.60 18.91
N GLU A 48 -11.11 1.11 18.39
CA GLU A 48 -12.44 0.49 18.50
C GLU A 48 -12.90 -0.12 17.17
N GLU A 49 -12.40 0.35 16.03
CA GLU A 49 -12.90 -0.05 14.72
C GLU A 49 -11.89 0.16 13.58
N VAL A 50 -12.04 -0.69 12.56
CA VAL A 50 -11.39 -0.53 11.26
C VAL A 50 -12.45 -0.10 10.25
N LYS A 51 -12.28 1.09 9.66
CA LYS A 51 -13.18 1.62 8.64
C LYS A 51 -12.46 1.80 7.32
N VAL A 52 -13.09 1.35 6.25
CA VAL A 52 -12.62 1.51 4.88
C VAL A 52 -13.42 2.63 4.24
N TRP A 53 -12.72 3.62 3.72
CA TRP A 53 -13.32 4.80 3.08
C TRP A 53 -12.90 4.86 1.63
N GLU A 54 -13.86 5.19 0.77
CA GLU A 54 -13.61 5.53 -0.63
C GLU A 54 -13.77 7.04 -0.81
N LYS A 55 -12.83 7.67 -1.51
CA LYS A 55 -12.80 9.11 -1.70
C LYS A 55 -12.38 9.45 -3.12
N THR A 56 -13.16 10.31 -3.74
CA THR A 56 -12.83 10.95 -5.02
C THR A 56 -12.31 12.36 -4.76
N THR A 57 -11.19 12.71 -5.38
CA THR A 57 -10.63 14.07 -5.29
C THR A 57 -10.02 14.48 -6.62
N ARG A 58 -9.86 15.79 -6.82
CA ARG A 58 -9.22 16.32 -8.02
C ARG A 58 -7.71 16.10 -7.97
N LEU A 59 -7.10 15.91 -9.14
CA LEU A 59 -5.67 15.72 -9.30
C LEU A 59 -4.85 16.91 -8.80
N ASP A 60 -5.37 18.14 -8.92
CA ASP A 60 -4.72 19.36 -8.41
C ASP A 60 -4.66 19.42 -6.87
N ASN A 61 -5.48 18.61 -6.20
CA ASN A 61 -5.51 18.48 -4.76
C ASN A 61 -4.44 17.49 -4.24
N ILE A 62 -3.77 16.76 -5.14
CA ILE A 62 -2.64 15.85 -4.81
C ILE A 62 -1.34 16.58 -5.11
N LEU A 63 -0.55 16.83 -4.07
CA LEU A 63 0.73 17.53 -4.22
C LEU A 63 1.88 16.55 -4.44
N GLU A 64 1.87 15.43 -3.73
CA GLU A 64 2.96 14.47 -3.73
C GLU A 64 2.42 13.04 -3.66
N ILE A 65 3.18 12.13 -4.27
CA ILE A 65 2.95 10.70 -4.26
C ILE A 65 4.23 10.05 -3.77
N ASP A 66 4.11 9.20 -2.76
CA ASP A 66 5.22 8.38 -2.27
C ASP A 66 4.87 6.89 -2.36
N LEU A 67 5.85 6.07 -2.67
CA LEU A 67 5.71 4.62 -2.78
C LEU A 67 6.62 3.95 -1.77
N ARG A 68 6.01 3.34 -0.75
CA ARG A 68 6.78 2.50 0.16
C ARG A 68 7.01 1.14 -0.45
N VAL A 69 8.15 1.01 -1.12
CA VAL A 69 8.67 -0.30 -1.56
C VAL A 69 9.13 -1.06 -0.32
N VAL A 70 8.22 -1.80 0.30
CA VAL A 70 8.60 -2.80 1.30
C VAL A 70 9.19 -3.97 0.51
N ALA A 71 10.52 -3.99 0.40
CA ALA A 71 11.23 -5.19 0.00
C ALA A 71 11.07 -6.22 1.14
N VAL A 72 9.93 -6.89 1.21
CA VAL A 72 9.87 -8.17 1.90
C VAL A 72 10.80 -9.07 1.06
N PRO A 73 11.97 -9.51 1.57
CA PRO A 73 12.69 -10.54 0.87
C PRO A 73 11.68 -11.67 0.70
N LYS A 74 11.35 -12.04 -0.55
CA LYS A 74 10.63 -13.29 -0.81
C LYS A 74 11.39 -14.30 0.03
N CYS A 75 10.74 -14.89 1.03
CA CYS A 75 11.39 -15.83 1.93
C CYS A 75 12.02 -16.87 1.01
N ASP A 76 13.34 -16.77 0.86
CA ASP A 76 14.08 -17.47 -0.18
C ASP A 76 13.76 -18.96 0.04
N GLU A 77 13.59 -19.78 -1.00
CA GLU A 77 13.36 -21.22 -0.82
C GLU A 77 14.39 -21.82 0.15
N LYS A 78 15.58 -21.24 0.18
CA LYS A 78 16.67 -21.49 1.13
C LYS A 78 16.27 -21.31 2.61
N MET A 79 15.53 -20.28 2.99
CA MET A 79 15.09 -20.08 4.39
C MET A 79 14.02 -21.11 4.80
N LEU A 80 13.15 -21.50 3.88
CA LEU A 80 12.20 -22.58 4.11
C LEU A 80 12.91 -23.93 4.26
N ASP A 81 13.93 -24.18 3.43
CA ASP A 81 14.79 -25.36 3.51
C ASP A 81 15.60 -25.41 4.81
N VAL A 82 16.19 -24.28 5.23
CA VAL A 82 16.92 -24.16 6.50
C VAL A 82 16.00 -24.45 7.68
N ARG A 83 14.79 -23.88 7.71
CA ARG A 83 13.79 -24.19 8.74
C ARG A 83 13.47 -25.68 8.77
N ASN A 84 13.20 -26.29 7.61
CA ASN A 84 12.84 -27.71 7.52
C ASN A 84 13.99 -28.63 7.97
N LYS A 85 15.24 -28.28 7.65
CA LYS A 85 16.44 -28.99 8.13
C LYS A 85 16.59 -28.88 9.65
N LEU A 86 16.42 -27.68 10.21
CA LEU A 86 16.48 -27.46 11.65
C LEU A 86 15.38 -28.20 12.40
N SER A 87 14.15 -28.23 11.86
CA SER A 87 13.05 -29.01 12.44
C SER A 87 13.37 -30.50 12.48
N ARG A 88 13.95 -31.06 11.41
CA ARG A 88 14.35 -32.48 11.38
C ARG A 88 15.46 -32.81 12.36
N LEU A 89 16.40 -31.89 12.58
CA LEU A 89 17.49 -32.09 13.54
C LEU A 89 16.97 -32.07 14.99
N LEU A 90 15.98 -31.22 15.29
CA LEU A 90 15.34 -31.18 16.61
C LEU A 90 14.45 -32.40 16.90
N GLU A 91 13.94 -33.09 15.87
CA GLU A 91 13.18 -34.34 16.00
C GLU A 91 14.09 -35.58 16.17
N GLN A 92 15.41 -35.44 16.00
CA GLN A 92 16.38 -36.52 16.07
C GLN A 92 17.12 -36.62 17.42
N GLU A 93 16.86 -35.71 18.36
CA GLU A 93 17.28 -35.81 19.78
C GLU A 93 16.14 -36.32 20.67
#